data_AF-A0A7W4C1E5-F1
#
_entry.id   AF-A0A7W4C1E5-F1
#
_cell.length_a   1.000
_cell.length_b   1.000
_cell.length_c   1.000
_cell.angle_alpha   90.00
_cell.angle_beta   90.00
_cell.angle_gamma   90.00
#
_symmetry.space_group_name_H-M   'P 1'
#
loop_
_entity.id
_entity.type
_entity.pdbx_description
1 polymer ?
#
loop_
_entity_poly.entity_id
_entity_poly.type
_entity_poly.pdbx_seq_one_letter_code
_entity_poly.pdbx_strand_id
1 'polypeptide(L)' 'MNRKKKINQTLKAKAKKANAKLHAANKSPYIAKAEREQLAKAQLVIAPSVDLADSVLSDSGAVHSPAR' A
#
# COMPACT_ATOMS: atom_id res chain seq x y z
N MET A 1 12.96 8.25 -36.24
CA MET A 1 13.24 7.88 -34.83
C MET A 1 14.21 6.70 -34.81
N ASN A 2 15.42 6.89 -34.29
CA ASN A 2 16.38 5.80 -34.18
C ASN A 2 15.83 4.66 -33.32
N ARG A 3 16.15 3.41 -33.68
CA ARG A 3 15.67 2.18 -33.02
C ARG A 3 15.85 2.23 -31.50
N LYS A 4 17.00 2.72 -31.04
CA LYS A 4 17.33 2.96 -29.62
C LYS A 4 16.32 3.87 -28.92
N LYS A 5 15.93 4.98 -29.56
CA LYS A 5 14.94 5.93 -29.02
C LYS A 5 13.55 5.30 -28.92
N LYS A 6 13.16 4.49 -29.91
CA LYS A 6 11.85 3.80 -29.94
C LYS A 6 11.73 2.78 -28.81
N ILE A 7 12.76 1.96 -28.62
CA ILE A 7 12.79 0.95 -27.54
C ILE A 7 12.67 1.65 -26.17
N ASN A 8 13.47 2.69 -25.94
CA ASN A 8 13.45 3.42 -24.67
C ASN A 8 12.10 4.09 -24.38
N GLN A 9 11.45 4.68 -25.40
CA GLN A 9 10.11 5.25 -25.24
C GLN A 9 9.07 4.18 -24.86
N THR A 10 9.09 3.03 -25.53
CA THR A 10 8.17 1.93 -25.25
C THR A 10 8.37 1.37 -23.84
N LEU A 11 9.62 1.18 -23.40
CA LEU A 11 9.93 0.68 -22.06
C LEU A 11 9.45 1.65 -20.98
N LYS A 12 9.72 2.95 -21.14
CA LYS A 12 9.25 3.99 -20.21
C LYS A 12 7.72 4.05 -20.15
N ALA A 13 7.04 3.95 -21.28
CA ALA A 13 5.57 3.93 -21.33
C ALA A 13 4.98 2.71 -20.61
N LYS A 14 5.58 1.52 -20.79
CA LYS A 14 5.16 0.30 -20.08
C LYS A 14 5.39 0.41 -18.57
N ALA A 15 6.56 0.88 -18.14
CA ALA A 15 6.87 1.08 -16.73
C ALA A 15 5.90 2.07 -16.07
N LYS A 16 5.60 3.20 -16.74
CA LYS A 16 4.63 4.19 -16.25
C LYS A 16 3.23 3.58 -16.07
N LYS A 17 2.79 2.75 -17.03
CA LYS A 17 1.49 2.05 -16.94
C LYS A 17 1.47 1.00 -15.82
N ALA A 18 2.57 0.30 -15.57
CA ALA A 18 2.66 -0.66 -14.46
C ALA A 18 2.64 0.06 -13.10
N ASN A 19 3.44 1.11 -12.93
CA ASN A 19 3.51 1.87 -11.68
C ASN A 19 2.19 2.58 -11.35
N ALA A 20 1.47 3.07 -12.35
CA ALA A 20 0.15 3.66 -12.16
C ALA A 20 -0.91 2.65 -11.68
N LYS A 21 -0.74 1.36 -11.99
CA LYS A 21 -1.62 0.28 -11.51
C LYS A 21 -1.28 -0.16 -10.08
N LEU A 22 0.01 -0.17 -9.74
CA LEU A 22 0.49 -0.53 -8.40
C LEU A 22 0.20 0.56 -7.36
N HIS A 23 0.21 1.83 -7.76
CA HIS A 23 -0.12 2.96 -6.89
C HIS A 23 -1.51 3.50 -7.20
N ALA A 24 -2.55 2.70 -6.91
CA ALA A 24 -3.92 3.21 -6.85
C ALA A 24 -4.03 4.14 -5.63
N ALA A 25 -4.14 5.45 -5.88
CA ALA A 25 -4.46 6.51 -4.92
C ALA A 25 -3.68 6.47 -3.58
N ASN A 26 -2.55 7.19 -3.51
CA ASN A 26 -1.80 7.42 -2.26
C ASN A 26 -2.51 8.35 -1.24
N LYS A 27 -3.81 8.62 -1.41
CA LYS A 27 -4.58 9.47 -0.49
C LYS A 27 -5.95 8.84 -0.26
N SER A 28 -6.29 8.67 1.01
CA SER A 28 -7.67 8.42 1.40
C SER A 28 -8.54 9.53 0.79
N PRO A 29 -9.67 9.20 0.15
CA PRO A 29 -10.57 10.20 -0.41
C PRO A 29 -10.91 11.25 0.65
N TYR A 30 -11.05 12.50 0.22
CA TYR A 30 -11.48 13.55 1.13
C TYR A 30 -12.92 13.29 1.56
N ILE A 31 -13.09 12.97 2.85
CA ILE A 31 -14.39 12.71 3.47
C ILE A 31 -14.78 13.98 4.23
N ALA A 32 -15.98 14.51 3.96
CA ALA A 32 -16.48 15.70 4.64
C ALA A 32 -16.65 15.43 6.16
N LYS A 33 -16.60 16.47 7.00
CA LYS A 33 -16.69 16.31 8.47
C LYS A 33 -17.91 15.47 8.90
N ALA A 34 -19.07 15.72 8.29
CA ALA A 34 -20.30 14.99 8.58
C ALA A 34 -20.24 13.50 8.22
N GLU A 35 -19.53 13.13 7.15
CA GLU A 35 -19.38 11.74 6.74
C GLU A 35 -18.38 10.99 7.61
N ARG A 36 -17.33 11.67 8.11
CA ARG A 36 -16.38 11.09 9.06
C ARG A 36 -17.04 10.73 10.39
N GLU A 37 -17.94 11.57 10.89
CA GLU A 37 -18.72 11.28 12.11
C GLU A 37 -19.71 10.13 11.92
N GLN A 38 -20.33 10.03 10.74
CA GLN A 38 -21.22 8.92 10.39
C GLN A 38 -20.45 7.59 10.27
N LEU A 39 -19.25 7.60 9.68
CA LEU A 39 -18.39 6.42 9.58
C LEU A 39 -17.86 5.97 10.95
N ALA A 40 -17.50 6.92 11.83
CA ALA A 40 -17.09 6.60 13.21
C ALA A 40 -18.25 5.98 14.02
N LYS A 41 -19.47 6.50 13.87
CA LYS A 41 -20.68 5.92 14.49
C LYS A 41 -21.01 4.54 13.93
N ALA A 42 -20.86 4.34 12.62
CA ALA A 42 -21.08 3.05 11.98
C ALA A 42 -20.03 1.99 12.37
N GLN A 43 -18.76 2.38 12.52
CA GLN A 43 -17.68 1.49 12.96
C GLN A 43 -17.80 1.07 14.42
N LEU A 44 -18.33 1.94 15.30
CA LEU A 44 -18.60 1.60 16.70
C LEU A 44 -19.72 0.56 16.88
N VAL A 45 -20.58 0.35 15.87
CA VAL A 45 -21.69 -0.61 15.94
C VAL A 45 -21.30 -2.02 15.48
N ILE A 46 -20.13 -2.20 14.85
CA ILE A 46 -19.74 -3.49 14.22
C ILE A 46 -18.59 -4.22 14.96
N ALA A 47 -18.02 -3.68 16.03
CA ALA A 47 -16.99 -4.39 16.80
C ALA A 47 -17.57 -5.12 18.04
N PRO A 48 -17.77 -6.45 18.02
CA PRO A 48 -17.55 -7.24 19.22
C PRO A 48 -16.03 -7.32 19.48
N SER A 49 -15.67 -7.06 20.73
CA SER A 49 -14.34 -7.17 21.34
C SER A 49 -13.49 -8.34 20.83
N VAL A 50 -12.28 -8.03 20.36
CA VAL A 50 -11.14 -8.95 20.49
C VAL A 50 -10.00 -8.18 21.16
N ASP A 51 -9.57 -8.72 22.29
CA ASP A 51 -8.76 -8.07 23.31
C ASP A 51 -7.34 -7.72 22.84
N LEU A 52 -6.88 -6.59 23.34
CA LEU A 52 -5.47 -6.19 23.36
C LEU A 52 -4.72 -7.09 24.35
N ALA A 53 -3.59 -7.65 23.89
CA ALA A 53 -2.40 -8.11 24.62
C ALA A 53 -2.08 -9.60 24.44
N ASP A 54 -1.24 -9.89 23.44
CA ASP A 54 -0.03 -10.65 23.77
C ASP A 54 1.19 -10.04 23.08
N SER A 55 2.16 -9.75 23.93
CA SER A 55 3.51 -9.22 23.75
C SER A 55 4.30 -9.89 22.62
N VAL A 56 5.03 -9.12 21.80
CA VAL A 56 6.47 -8.84 22.06
C VAL A 56 7.21 -10.12 22.50
N LEU A 57 7.69 -10.94 21.56
CA LEU A 57 8.96 -11.66 21.65
C LEU A 57 9.15 -12.50 20.35
N SER A 58 10.39 -12.52 19.83
CA SER A 58 10.91 -13.34 18.72
C SER A 58 10.86 -12.81 17.27
N ASP A 59 11.29 -11.57 17.05
CA ASP A 59 12.19 -11.30 15.90
C ASP A 59 13.63 -11.30 16.42
N SER A 60 14.16 -12.50 16.67
CA SER A 60 15.58 -12.73 16.92
C SER A 60 15.97 -13.98 16.17
N GLY A 61 16.40 -13.78 14.93
CA GLY A 61 17.34 -14.66 14.26
C GLY A 61 16.74 -15.64 13.26
N ALA A 62 16.65 -15.23 12.00
CA ALA A 62 16.86 -16.14 10.89
C ALA A 62 17.21 -15.40 9.58
N VAL A 63 18.52 -15.43 9.26
CA VAL A 63 19.14 -15.65 7.93
C VAL A 63 18.77 -14.69 6.77
N HIS A 64 19.71 -14.10 6.03
CA HIS A 64 20.70 -14.81 5.20
C HIS A 64 21.69 -13.78 4.63
N SER A 65 22.97 -13.91 4.96
CA SER A 65 24.06 -13.18 4.30
C SER A 65 24.33 -13.85 2.95
N PRO A 66 24.13 -13.19 1.79
CA PRO A 66 24.42 -13.82 0.52
C PRO A 66 25.94 -13.89 0.36
N ALA A 67 26.47 -15.11 0.43
CA ALA A 67 27.83 -15.38 0.06
C ALA A 67 27.99 -15.41 -1.47
N ARG A 68 29.08 -14.77 -1.91
CA ARG A 68 29.80 -14.88 -3.19
C ARG A 68 29.52 -13.83 -4.26
#